data_AF-M5G543-F1
#
_entry.id   AF-M5G543-F1
#
_cell.length_a   1.000
_cell.length_b   1.000
_cell.length_c   1.000
_cell.angle_alpha   90.00
_cell.angle_beta   90.00
_cell.angle_gamma   90.00
#
_symmetry.space_group_name_H-M   'P 1'
#
loop_
_entity.id
_entity.type
_entity.pdbx_description
1 polymer ?
#
loop_
_entity_poly.entity_id
_entity_poly.type
_entity_poly.pdbx_seq_one_letter_code
_entity_poly.pdbx_strand_id
1 'polypeptide(L)'
;MSSSNAAIGQILLAVSIFGLLHSAFSSYEQLSKMKAASDPVQLPAIDVMAEAVISLVVFTFGAAFWSPELKPNTWAAEMAHRTIDQMNSRPGFARIGHRGRFLPGKGKS
;
A
#
# COMPACT_ATOMS: atom_id res chain seq x y z
N MET A 1 11.83 -2.51 -3.94
CA MET A 1 11.07 -3.50 -3.13
C MET A 1 11.59 -4.91 -3.39
N SER A 2 12.35 -5.48 -2.44
CA SER A 2 12.51 -6.93 -2.42
C SER A 2 11.12 -7.53 -2.28
N SER A 3 10.71 -8.41 -3.19
CA SER A 3 9.38 -9.03 -3.20
C SER A 3 9.00 -9.64 -1.84
N SER A 4 10.00 -10.04 -1.06
CA SER A 4 9.87 -10.53 0.31
C SER A 4 9.24 -9.51 1.29
N ASN A 5 9.70 -8.26 1.33
CA ASN A 5 9.18 -7.25 2.27
C ASN A 5 7.72 -6.90 1.99
N ALA A 6 7.37 -6.83 0.70
CA ALA A 6 6.00 -6.57 0.28
C ALA A 6 5.06 -7.71 0.69
N ALA A 7 5.51 -8.97 0.53
CA ALA A 7 4.76 -10.14 0.96
C ALA A 7 4.58 -10.19 2.48
N ILE A 8 5.63 -9.87 3.24
CA ILE A 8 5.56 -9.78 4.71
C ILE A 8 4.55 -8.71 5.14
N GLY A 9 4.61 -7.51 4.54
CA GLY A 9 3.65 -6.44 4.81
C GLY A 9 2.20 -6.86 4.54
N GLN A 10 1.95 -7.55 3.43
CA GLN A 10 0.62 -8.08 3.10
C GLN A 10 0.12 -9.12 4.10
N ILE A 11 0.99 -10.03 4.53
CA ILE A 11 0.64 -11.05 5.54
C ILE A 11 0.32 -10.38 6.88
N LEU A 12 1.14 -9.42 7.33
CA LEU A 12 0.90 -8.67 8.56
C LEU A 12 -0.40 -7.89 8.51
N LEU A 13 -0.72 -7.28 7.35
CA LEU A 13 -2.00 -6.61 7.13
C LEU A 13 -3.18 -7.59 7.20
N ALA A 14 -3.09 -8.74 6.53
CA ALA A 14 -4.15 -9.74 6.57
C ALA A 14 -4.42 -10.27 7.98
N VAL A 15 -3.35 -10.61 8.71
CA VAL A 15 -3.44 -11.12 10.09
C VAL A 15 -4.00 -10.07 11.04
N SER A 16 -3.55 -8.81 10.95
CA SER A 16 -4.04 -7.74 11.81
C SER A 16 -5.50 -7.36 11.53
N ILE A 17 -5.95 -7.38 10.28
CA ILE A 17 -7.36 -7.19 9.92
C ILE A 17 -8.20 -8.31 10.53
N PHE A 18 -7.76 -9.56 10.41
CA PHE A 18 -8.46 -10.69 11.00
C PHE A 18 -8.54 -10.58 12.54
N GLY A 19 -7.44 -10.23 13.21
CA GLY A 19 -7.41 -9.99 14.65
C GLY A 19 -8.32 -8.85 15.11
N LEU A 20 -8.36 -7.74 14.36
CA LEU A 20 -9.28 -6.63 14.63
C LEU A 20 -10.75 -7.06 14.47
N LEU A 21 -11.07 -7.82 13.42
CA LEU A 21 -12.43 -8.34 13.21
C LEU A 21 -12.82 -9.33 14.31
N HIS A 22 -11.89 -10.18 14.74
CA HIS A 22 -12.10 -11.11 15.84
C HIS A 22 -12.42 -10.39 17.15
N SER A 23 -11.61 -9.39 17.52
CA SER A 23 -11.86 -8.58 18.72
C SER A 23 -13.15 -7.75 18.61
N ALA A 24 -13.46 -7.20 17.43
CA ALA A 24 -14.72 -6.49 17.19
C ALA A 24 -15.94 -7.40 17.36
N PHE A 25 -15.89 -8.64 16.85
CA PHE A 25 -16.96 -9.61 17.04
C PHE A 25 -17.12 -10.02 18.51
N SER A 26 -16.02 -10.28 19.20
CA SER A 26 -16.02 -10.64 20.63
C SER A 26 -16.63 -9.53 21.51
N SER A 27 -16.23 -8.28 21.29
CA SER A 27 -16.80 -7.13 21.99
C SER A 27 -18.29 -6.93 21.67
N TYR A 28 -18.70 -7.14 20.42
CA TYR A 28 -20.10 -7.12 20.02
C TYR A 28 -20.92 -8.20 20.73
N GLU A 29 -20.42 -9.43 20.80
CA GLU A 29 -21.09 -10.53 21.48
C GLU A 29 -21.28 -10.22 22.96
N GLN A 30 -20.24 -9.71 23.64
CA GLN A 30 -20.33 -9.30 25.05
C GLN A 30 -21.41 -8.22 25.25
N LEU A 31 -21.43 -7.18 24.41
CA LEU A 31 -22.44 -6.12 24.46
C LEU A 31 -23.85 -6.66 24.20
N SER A 32 -24.01 -7.58 23.25
CA SER A 32 -25.30 -8.20 22.94
C SER A 32 -25.86 -9.00 24.12
N LYS A 33 -25.00 -9.73 24.84
CA LYS A 33 -25.36 -10.51 26.03
C LYS A 33 -25.80 -9.60 27.17
N MET A 34 -25.06 -8.54 27.44
CA MET A 34 -25.42 -7.55 28.48
C MET A 34 -26.75 -6.88 28.16
N LYS A 35 -26.97 -6.51 26.90
CA LYS A 35 -28.24 -5.91 26.45
C LYS A 35 -29.43 -6.86 26.60
N ALA A 36 -29.23 -8.15 26.31
CA ALA A 36 -30.27 -9.16 26.51
C ALA A 36 -30.56 -9.44 27.99
N ALA A 37 -29.54 -9.36 28.85
CA ALA A 37 -29.66 -9.53 30.30
C ALA A 37 -30.25 -8.31 31.02
N SER A 38 -30.43 -7.17 30.33
CA SER A 38 -30.78 -5.87 30.94
C SER A 38 -29.73 -5.36 31.93
N ASP A 39 -28.49 -5.86 31.81
CA ASP A 39 -27.37 -5.46 32.65
C ASP A 39 -26.81 -4.10 32.22
N PRO A 40 -26.22 -3.33 33.15
CA PRO A 40 -25.53 -2.10 32.81
C PRO A 40 -24.37 -2.38 31.85
N VAL A 41 -24.14 -1.48 30.90
CA VAL A 41 -23.02 -1.58 29.95
C VAL A 41 -21.70 -1.53 30.72
N GLN A 42 -20.93 -2.60 30.63
CA GLN A 42 -19.59 -2.70 31.17
C GLN A 42 -18.56 -2.66 30.06
N LEU A 43 -17.33 -2.30 30.42
CA LEU A 43 -16.21 -2.36 29.51
C LEU A 43 -15.95 -3.81 29.09
N PRO A 44 -15.43 -4.02 27.86
CA PRO A 44 -14.96 -5.32 27.44
C PRO A 44 -13.89 -5.88 28.39
N ALA A 45 -13.76 -7.19 28.43
CA ALA A 45 -12.68 -7.82 29.17
C ALA A 45 -11.30 -7.36 28.64
N ILE A 46 -10.32 -7.28 29.55
CA ILE A 46 -8.98 -6.72 29.28
C ILE A 46 -8.26 -7.49 28.17
N ASP A 47 -8.53 -8.79 28.03
CA ASP A 47 -8.00 -9.65 26.97
C ASP A 47 -8.45 -9.17 25.58
N VAL A 48 -9.75 -8.90 25.39
CA VAL A 48 -10.31 -8.41 24.12
C VAL A 48 -9.76 -7.02 23.79
N MET A 49 -9.63 -6.16 24.81
CA MET A 49 -9.00 -4.83 24.66
C MET A 49 -7.53 -4.95 24.25
N ALA A 50 -6.77 -5.84 24.88
CA ALA A 50 -5.38 -6.09 24.54
C ALA A 50 -5.24 -6.65 23.12
N GLU A 51 -6.12 -7.57 22.71
CA GLU A 51 -6.14 -8.13 21.36
C GLU A 51 -6.42 -7.06 20.30
N ALA A 52 -7.35 -6.14 20.55
CA ALA A 52 -7.61 -5.00 19.66
C ALA A 52 -6.37 -4.09 19.53
N VAL A 53 -5.73 -3.75 20.65
CA VAL A 53 -4.55 -2.87 20.68
C VAL A 53 -3.38 -3.53 19.97
N ILE A 54 -3.11 -4.81 20.23
CA ILE A 54 -2.03 -5.55 19.56
C ILE A 54 -2.31 -5.63 18.06
N SER A 55 -3.54 -5.94 17.67
CA SER A 55 -3.92 -6.01 16.25
C SER A 55 -3.74 -4.66 15.56
N LEU A 56 -4.07 -3.54 16.21
CA LEU A 56 -3.83 -2.19 15.71
C LEU A 56 -2.32 -1.90 15.54
N VAL A 57 -1.50 -2.25 16.53
CA VAL A 57 -0.05 -2.06 16.44
C VAL A 57 0.53 -2.86 15.27
N VAL A 58 0.16 -4.14 15.13
CA VAL A 58 0.60 -4.98 14.02
C VAL A 58 0.12 -4.42 12.68
N PHE A 59 -1.10 -3.89 12.61
CA PHE A 59 -1.62 -3.22 11.41
C PHE A 59 -0.76 -2.03 10.99
N THR A 60 -0.36 -1.17 11.94
CA THR A 60 0.49 -0.02 11.63
C THR A 60 1.84 -0.42 11.05
N PHE A 61 2.48 -1.45 11.61
CA PHE A 61 3.74 -1.97 11.07
C PHE A 61 3.54 -2.66 9.71
N GLY A 62 2.48 -3.45 9.54
CA GLY A 62 2.14 -4.08 8.26
C GLY A 62 1.95 -3.05 7.15
N ALA A 63 1.23 -1.95 7.45
CA ALA A 63 1.03 -0.84 6.52
C ALA A 63 2.35 -0.14 6.17
N ALA A 64 3.23 0.09 7.15
CA ALA A 64 4.53 0.69 6.92
C ALA A 64 5.42 -0.17 6.00
N PHE A 65 5.45 -1.49 6.22
CA PHE A 65 6.23 -2.42 5.39
C PHE A 65 5.65 -2.62 3.99
N TRP A 66 4.33 -2.50 3.83
CA TRP A 66 3.70 -2.59 2.52
C TRP A 66 3.86 -1.30 1.68
N SER A 67 4.22 -0.17 2.33
CA SER A 67 4.38 1.10 1.62
C SER A 67 5.51 1.06 0.58
N PRO A 68 5.32 1.71 -0.59
CA PRO A 68 6.38 1.83 -1.58
C PRO A 68 7.58 2.59 -1.02
N GLU A 69 8.77 2.22 -1.51
CA GLU A 69 10.01 2.88 -1.14
C GLU A 69 10.00 4.36 -1.55
N LEU A 70 10.51 5.22 -0.66
CA LEU A 70 10.62 6.65 -0.90
C LEU A 70 11.57 6.88 -2.08
N LYS A 71 11.07 7.55 -3.12
CA LYS A 71 11.91 7.95 -4.25
C LYS A 71 12.75 9.18 -3.88
N PRO A 72 14.01 9.25 -4.33
CA PRO A 72 14.83 10.44 -4.14
C PRO A 72 14.19 11.64 -4.85
N ASN A 73 14.21 12.81 -4.22
CA ASN A 73 13.59 14.04 -4.73
C ASN A 73 14.57 14.95 -5.51
N THR A 74 15.84 14.55 -5.62
CA THR A 74 16.85 15.40 -6.27
C THR A 74 16.80 15.22 -7.78
N TRP A 75 16.78 16.34 -8.50
CA TRP A 75 16.80 16.34 -9.96
C TRP A 75 18.02 15.59 -10.52
N ALA A 76 19.17 15.70 -9.85
CA ALA A 76 20.38 14.97 -10.25
C ALA A 76 20.22 13.44 -10.18
N ALA A 77 19.55 12.91 -9.14
CA ALA A 77 19.29 11.48 -9.01
C ALA A 77 18.31 10.99 -10.08
N GLU A 78 17.27 11.76 -10.40
CA GLU A 78 16.35 11.43 -11.48
C GLU A 78 17.04 11.48 -12.87
N MET A 79 17.91 12.47 -13.09
CA MET A 79 18.65 12.62 -14.36
C MET A 79 19.69 11.52 -14.59
N ALA A 80 20.23 10.90 -13.53
CA ALA A 80 21.17 9.80 -13.65
C ALA A 80 20.59 8.56 -14.36
N HIS A 81 19.27 8.40 -14.34
CA HIS A 81 18.56 7.29 -14.98
C HIS A 81 18.00 7.62 -16.37
N ARG A 82 18.17 8.86 -16.86
CA ARG A 82 17.62 9.35 -18.13
C ARG A 82 18.70 9.35 -19.21
N THR A 83 18.35 8.95 -20.44
CA THR A 83 19.28 9.05 -21.58
C THR A 83 19.15 10.38 -22.30
N ILE A 84 20.24 10.79 -22.97
CA ILE A 84 20.27 12.03 -23.77
C ILE A 84 19.19 12.00 -24.86
N ASP A 85 18.94 10.84 -25.48
CA ASP A 85 17.91 10.68 -26.50
C ASP A 85 16.50 10.90 -25.96
N GLN A 86 16.20 10.45 -24.74
CA GLN A 86 14.90 10.70 -24.11
C GLN A 86 14.67 12.19 -23.86
N MET A 87 15.70 12.91 -23.39
CA MET A 87 15.65 14.35 -23.18
C MET A 87 15.58 15.15 -24.49
N ASN A 88 16.27 14.69 -25.53
CA ASN A 88 16.37 15.36 -26.82
C ASN A 88 15.23 15.00 -27.80
N SER A 89 14.39 14.00 -27.47
CA SER A 89 13.27 13.58 -28.30
C SER A 89 12.24 14.69 -28.57
N ARG A 90 12.20 15.73 -27.71
CA ARG A 90 11.41 16.97 -27.84
C ARG A 90 10.13 16.78 -28.66
N PRO A 91 9.16 15.98 -28.16
CA PRO A 91 8.00 15.56 -28.95
C PRO A 91 7.15 16.72 -29.46
N GLY A 92 7.13 17.86 -28.75
CA GLY A 92 6.47 19.08 -29.21
C GLY A 92 7.10 19.74 -30.45
N PHE A 93 8.31 19.33 -30.85
CA PHE A 93 9.03 19.81 -32.03
C PHE A 93 9.31 18.68 -33.04
N ALA A 94 8.62 17.54 -32.93
CA ALA A 94 8.81 16.43 -33.83
C ALA A 94 8.44 16.82 -35.28
N ARG A 95 9.38 16.64 -36.20
CA ARG A 95 9.17 16.86 -37.65
C ARG A 95 8.82 15.55 -38.34
N ILE A 96 7.69 15.54 -39.04
CA ILE A 96 7.14 14.38 -39.78
C ILE A 96 7.92 14.10 -41.08
N GLY A 97 8.76 15.05 -41.54
CA GLY A 97 9.57 14.96 -42.76
C GLY A 97 10.94 14.30 -42.59
N HIS A 98 11.05 13.19 -41.85
CA HIS A 98 12.33 12.52 -41.59
C HIS A 98 12.55 11.26 -42.46
N ARG A 99 13.81 10.83 -42.60
CA ARG A 99 14.22 9.67 -43.42
C ARG A 99 13.53 8.34 -43.04
N GLY A 100 13.08 8.20 -41.80
CA GLY A 100 12.29 7.05 -41.34
C GLY A 100 10.96 6.81 -42.10
N ARG A 101 10.47 7.80 -42.85
CA ARG A 101 9.26 7.68 -43.68
C ARG A 101 9.43 6.74 -44.89
N PHE A 102 10.66 6.53 -45.36
CA PHE A 102 10.96 5.72 -46.53
C PHE A 102 11.57 4.35 -46.18
N LEU A 103 11.69 4.03 -44.89
CA LEU A 103 12.23 2.76 -44.41
C LEU A 103 11.08 1.79 -44.06
N PRO A 104 11.01 0.59 -44.67
CA PRO A 104 9.98 -0.37 -44.36
C PRO A 104 10.17 -0.97 -42.95
N GLY A 105 9.11 -0.97 -42.14
CA GLY A 105 9.06 -1.73 -40.87
C GLY A 105 9.11 -0.94 -39.55
N LYS A 106 9.30 0.39 -39.56
CA LYS A 106 9.33 1.20 -38.31
C LYS A 106 8.70 2.59 -38.47
N GLY A 107 7.59 2.66 -39.22
CA GLY A 107 6.78 3.86 -39.37
C GLY A 107 5.49 3.76 -38.55
N LYS A 108 5.57 3.83 -37.22
CA LYS A 108 4.44 4.25 -36.39
C LYS A 108 4.97 5.32 -35.44
N SER A 109 4.46 6.54 -35.62
CA SER A 109 4.69 7.68 -34.73
C SER A 109 4.20 7.39 -33.32
#